data_AF-R7TL56-F1
#
_entry.id   AF-R7TL56-F1
#
_cell.length_a   1.000
_cell.length_b   1.000
_cell.length_c   1.000
_cell.angle_alpha   90.00
_cell.angle_beta   90.00
_cell.angle_gamma   90.00
#
_symmetry.space_group_name_H-M   'P 1'
#
loop_
_entity.id
_entity.type
_entity.pdbx_description
1 polymer ?
#
loop_
_entity_poly.entity_id
_entity_poly.type
_entity_poly.pdbx_seq_one_letter_code
_entity_poly.pdbx_strand_id
1 'polypeptide(L)' 'VGKPILVKESPEPTQEYIDEIHQQYIDDLCQLFDDHKEKYGVDPSVSLNVI' A
#
# COMPACT_ATOMS: atom_id res chain seq x y z
N VAL A 1 12.72 -0.83 -2.49
CA VAL A 1 11.89 -1.31 -1.37
C VAL A 1 10.45 -0.98 -1.70
N GLY A 2 9.58 -1.99 -1.60
CA GLY A 2 8.26 -2.07 -2.24
C GLY A 2 8.14 -3.45 -2.91
N LYS A 3 7.11 -4.22 -2.56
CA LYS A 3 6.82 -5.51 -3.22
C LYS A 3 6.03 -5.25 -4.50
N PRO A 4 6.30 -5.99 -5.59
CA PRO A 4 5.48 -5.88 -6.79
C PRO A 4 4.09 -6.45 -6.52
N ILE A 5 3.06 -5.65 -6.83
CA ILE A 5 1.66 -6.10 -6.78
C ILE A 5 1.36 -6.78 -8.11
N LEU A 6 0.98 -8.06 -8.05
CA LEU A 6 0.66 -8.85 -9.24
C LEU A 6 -0.72 -8.46 -9.75
N VAL A 7 -0.75 -7.66 -10.80
CA VAL A 7 -1.99 -7.31 -11.51
C VAL A 7 -2.19 -8.22 -12.71
N LYS A 8 -3.40 -8.74 -12.89
CA LYS A 8 -3.89 -9.27 -14.15
C LYS A 8 -4.38 -8.12 -15.03
N GLU A 9 -3.87 -8.06 -16.25
CA GLU A 9 -4.43 -7.20 -17.30
C GLU A 9 -5.82 -7.74 -17.66
N SER A 10 -6.83 -6.89 -17.51
CA SER A 10 -8.21 -7.18 -17.92
C SER A 10 -8.68 -6.03 -18.80
N PRO A 11 -9.31 -6.30 -19.95
CA PRO A 11 -9.85 -5.24 -20.82
C PRO A 11 -10.97 -4.44 -20.15
N GLU A 12 -11.71 -5.06 -19.23
CA GLU A 12 -12.69 -4.40 -18.37
C GLU A 12 -12.50 -4.91 -16.93
N PRO A 13 -11.66 -4.24 -16.11
CA PRO A 13 -11.51 -4.58 -14.71
C PRO A 13 -12.80 -4.23 -13.94
N THR A 14 -13.20 -5.09 -13.00
CA THR A 14 -14.31 -4.79 -12.09
C THR A 14 -13.85 -3.81 -11.02
N GLN A 15 -14.77 -2.99 -10.50
CA GLN A 15 -14.45 -2.09 -9.38
C GLN A 15 -13.95 -2.87 -8.16
N GLU A 16 -14.54 -4.03 -7.87
CA GLU A 16 -14.11 -4.91 -6.78
C GLU A 16 -12.64 -5.31 -6.92
N TYR A 17 -12.20 -5.71 -8.11
CA TYR A 17 -10.81 -6.07 -8.36
C TYR A 17 -9.86 -4.87 -8.24
N ILE A 18 -10.31 -3.70 -8.71
CA ILE A 18 -9.56 -2.45 -8.56
C ILE A 18 -9.41 -2.10 -7.07
N ASP A 19 -10.49 -2.18 -6.30
CA ASP A 19 -10.50 -1.91 -4.87
C ASP A 19 -9.59 -2.89 -4.11
N GLU A 20 -9.61 -4.18 -4.43
CA GLU A 20 -8.71 -5.18 -3.84
C GLU A 20 -7.23 -4.82 -4.08
N ILE A 21 -6.89 -4.44 -5.31
CA ILE A 21 -5.52 -4.02 -5.66
C ILE A 21 -5.14 -2.72 -4.95
N HIS A 22 -6.05 -1.75 -4.86
CA HIS A 22 -5.82 -0.50 -4.14
C HIS A 22 -5.64 -0.74 -2.64
N GLN A 23 -6.45 -1.61 -2.01
CA GLN A 23 -6.28 -1.97 -0.61
C GLN A 23 -4.91 -2.61 -0.37
N GLN A 24 -4.52 -3.59 -1.20
CA GLN A 24 -3.20 -4.22 -1.09
C GLN A 24 -2.06 -3.20 -1.24
N TYR A 25 -2.21 -2.23 -2.14
CA TYR A 25 -1.23 -1.17 -2.32
C TYR A 25 -1.10 -0.27 -1.08
N ILE A 26 -2.22 0.13 -0.50
CA ILE A 26 -2.24 0.96 0.72
C ILE A 26 -1.62 0.19 1.89
N ASP A 27 -1.98 -1.07 2.07
CA ASP A 27 -1.44 -1.92 3.14
C ASP A 27 0.08 -2.09 3.03
N ASP A 28 0.57 -2.40 1.83
CA ASP A 28 2.01 -2.55 1.57
C ASP A 28 2.77 -1.23 1.79
N LEU A 29 2.17 -0.09 1.43
CA LEU A 29 2.75 1.23 1.68
C LEU A 29 2.79 1.59 3.16
N CYS A 30 1.69 1.35 3.88
CA CYS A 30 1.61 1.57 5.32
C CYS A 30 2.64 0.70 6.05
N GLN A 31 2.75 -0.58 5.68
CA GLN A 31 3.76 -1.47 6.22
C GLN A 31 5.19 -0.98 5.92
N LEU A 32 5.46 -0.58 4.68
CA LEU A 32 6.77 -0.06 4.32
C LEU A 32 7.12 1.21 5.11
N PHE A 33 6.13 2.08 5.30
CA PHE A 33 6.30 3.28 6.11
C PHE A 33 6.59 2.90 7.56
N ASP A 34 5.79 2.00 8.15
CA ASP A 34 5.96 1.57 9.54
C ASP A 34 7.31 0.88 9.79
N ASP A 35 7.78 0.05 8.87
CA ASP A 35 9.07 -0.63 8.96
C ASP A 35 10.27 0.35 8.91
N HIS A 36 10.06 1.56 8.37
CA HIS A 36 11.12 2.54 8.15
C HIS A 36 10.97 3.81 8.99
N LYS A 37 9.78 4.15 9.50
CA LYS A 37 9.49 5.43 10.16
C LYS A 37 10.39 5.68 11.37
N GLU A 38 10.60 4.67 12.21
CA GLU A 38 11.47 4.76 13.39
C GLU A 38 12.94 4.97 12.99
N LYS A 39 13.38 4.35 11.90
CA LYS A 39 14.75 4.50 11.38
C LYS A 39 15.07 5.92 10.91
N TYR A 40 14.05 6.68 10.51
CA TYR A 40 14.17 8.07 10.07
C TYR A 40 13.69 9.08 11.12
N GLY A 41 13.42 8.65 12.36
CA GLY A 41 13.05 9.54 13.46
C GLY A 41 11.60 10.03 13.43
N VAL A 42 10.73 9.32 12.72
CA VAL A 42 9.29 9.56 12.73
C VAL A 42 8.66 8.81 13.91
N ASP A 43 7.75 9.49 14.61
CA ASP A 43 7.09 8.97 15.80
C ASP A 43 6.22 7.73 15.45
N PRO A 44 6.24 6.66 16.27
CA PRO A 44 5.51 5.43 15.99
C PRO A 44 3.99 5.64 15.96
N SER A 45 3.47 6.72 16.55
CA SER A 45 2.05 7.10 16.49
C SER A 45 1.63 7.68 15.14
N VAL A 46 2.58 8.03 14.26
CA VAL A 46 2.28 8.51 12.90
C VAL A 46 2.00 7.31 12.01
N SER A 47 0.84 7.35 11.36
CA SER A 47 0.43 6.38 10.33
C SER A 47 0.31 7.10 8.98
N LEU A 48 0.72 6.42 7.91
CA LEU A 48 0.50 6.89 6.55
C LEU A 48 -1.00 6.83 6.24
N ASN A 49 -1.57 7.92 5.72
CA ASN A 49 -2.98 7.95 5.31
C ASN A 49 -3.03 8.25 3.81
N VAL A 50 -3.55 7.29 3.03
CA VAL A 50 -3.68 7.39 1.57
C VAL A 50 -5.16 7.60 1.26
N ILE A 51 -5.46 8.69 0.55
CA ILE A 51 -6.83 9.19 0.25
C ILE A 51 -7.34 8.61 -1.07
#